data_AF-A0A852DSV8-F1
#
_entry.id   AF-A0A852DSV8-F1
#
_cell.length_a   1.000
_cell.length_b   1.000
_cell.length_c   1.000
_cell.angle_alpha   90.00
_cell.angle_beta   90.00
_cell.angle_gamma   90.00
#
_symmetry.space_group_name_H-M   'P 1'
#
loop_
_entity.id
_entity.type
_entity.pdbx_description
1 polymer ?
#
loop_
_entity_poly.entity_id
_entity_poly.type
_entity_poly.pdbx_seq_one_letter_code
_entity_poly.pdbx_strand_id
1 'polypeptide(L)'
;AGSLRGLLRKGCRLLQLPLAGSRLCLYEDGTELTESYFRALPPQTELVLLGPGESWRGCASDIERLLAAFCSQQGAVVEAARRLLTDERAPHRQKLLADLIHNLSENILAEDKEDDKKWFEGLESRFKNKSSYLRHSCESRMRGYMREVTGFISNVHPSARDAYRAIIDLMADKLKSGKYNGCYFDRREKEEAARLCTAEGWFSCQVP
;
A
#
# COMPACT_ATOMS: atom_id res chain seq x y z
N ALA A 1 -22.87 -32.75 18.42
CA ALA A 1 -23.84 -33.46 17.55
C ALA A 1 -23.34 -34.88 17.33
N GLY A 2 -24.20 -35.90 17.25
CA GLY A 2 -23.76 -37.30 17.18
C GLY A 2 -23.25 -37.78 15.81
N SER A 3 -23.30 -36.95 14.77
CA SER A 3 -22.80 -37.25 13.42
C SER A 3 -22.50 -35.97 12.65
N LEU A 4 -21.66 -36.07 11.62
CA LEU A 4 -21.30 -34.94 10.75
C LEU A 4 -22.55 -34.42 10.01
N ARG A 5 -23.37 -35.31 9.48
CA ARG A 5 -24.63 -34.95 8.80
C ARG A 5 -25.59 -34.21 9.73
N GLY A 6 -25.63 -34.60 11.01
CA GLY A 6 -26.44 -33.93 12.02
C GLY A 6 -25.93 -32.52 12.33
N LEU A 7 -24.61 -32.33 12.40
CA LEU A 7 -23.99 -31.03 12.58
C LEU A 7 -24.24 -30.11 11.38
N LEU A 8 -24.01 -30.61 10.17
CA LEU A 8 -24.22 -29.89 8.91
C LEU A 8 -25.66 -29.37 8.81
N ARG A 9 -26.67 -30.21 9.08
CA ARG A 9 -28.08 -29.79 9.07
C ARG A 9 -28.39 -28.69 10.07
N LYS A 10 -27.79 -28.73 11.27
CA LYS A 10 -27.98 -27.70 12.29
C LYS A 10 -27.30 -26.40 11.89
N GLY A 11 -26.06 -26.49 11.39
CA GLY A 11 -25.30 -25.34 10.89
C GLY A 11 -26.02 -24.63 9.74
N CYS A 12 -26.42 -25.37 8.70
CA CYS A 12 -27.17 -24.83 7.56
C CYS A 12 -28.46 -24.14 8.00
N ARG A 13 -29.19 -24.71 8.97
CA ARG A 13 -30.41 -24.08 9.50
C ARG A 13 -30.11 -22.78 10.24
N LEU A 14 -29.07 -22.78 11.07
CA LEU A 14 -28.71 -21.63 11.91
C LEU A 14 -28.20 -20.46 11.06
N LEU A 15 -27.36 -20.75 10.07
CA LEU A 15 -26.71 -19.77 9.19
C LEU A 15 -27.46 -19.54 7.88
N GLN A 16 -28.68 -20.11 7.75
CA GLN A 16 -29.56 -19.94 6.60
C GLN A 16 -28.93 -20.31 5.24
N LEU A 17 -28.13 -21.39 5.21
CA LEU A 17 -27.48 -21.91 4.01
C LEU A 17 -28.22 -23.14 3.46
N PRO A 18 -28.19 -23.38 2.14
CA PRO A 18 -28.81 -24.55 1.53
C PRO A 18 -28.08 -25.83 1.94
N LEU A 19 -28.79 -26.88 2.34
CA LEU A 19 -28.14 -28.14 2.72
C LEU A 19 -27.44 -28.82 1.53
N ALA A 20 -28.02 -28.71 0.33
CA ALA A 20 -27.45 -29.29 -0.88
C ALA A 20 -26.19 -28.51 -1.28
N GLY A 21 -25.07 -29.23 -1.45
CA GLY A 21 -23.77 -28.63 -1.79
C GLY A 21 -23.04 -27.95 -0.63
N SER A 22 -23.65 -27.87 0.57
CA SER A 22 -22.95 -27.37 1.76
C SER A 22 -22.03 -28.44 2.36
N ARG A 23 -20.91 -27.98 2.91
CA ARG A 23 -19.85 -28.82 3.48
C ARG A 23 -19.25 -28.17 4.72
N LEU A 24 -18.58 -28.98 5.54
CA LEU A 24 -17.83 -28.51 6.70
C LEU A 24 -16.36 -28.78 6.48
N CYS A 25 -15.52 -27.83 6.89
CA CYS A 25 -14.07 -27.99 6.90
C CYS A 25 -13.48 -27.46 8.21
N LEU A 26 -12.24 -27.83 8.50
CA LEU A 26 -11.49 -27.25 9.61
C LEU A 26 -11.20 -25.77 9.36
N TYR A 27 -11.33 -24.96 10.41
CA TYR A 27 -10.96 -23.55 10.36
C TYR A 27 -9.45 -23.35 10.16
N GLU A 28 -8.61 -24.24 10.68
CA GLU A 28 -7.15 -24.08 10.62
C GLU A 28 -6.59 -24.12 9.19
N ASP A 29 -7.03 -25.07 8.37
CA ASP A 29 -6.42 -25.38 7.07
C ASP A 29 -7.42 -25.59 5.92
N GLY A 30 -8.72 -25.65 6.20
CA GLY A 30 -9.75 -25.94 5.20
C GLY A 30 -9.90 -27.42 4.83
N THR A 31 -9.32 -28.34 5.60
CA THR A 31 -9.51 -29.78 5.41
C THR A 31 -11.01 -30.13 5.51
N GLU A 32 -11.59 -30.62 4.42
CA GLU A 32 -13.00 -31.04 4.39
C GLU A 32 -13.24 -32.24 5.31
N LEU A 33 -14.34 -32.20 6.06
CA LEU A 33 -14.65 -33.25 7.02
C LEU A 33 -15.32 -34.44 6.36
N THR A 34 -14.82 -35.63 6.69
CA THR A 34 -15.54 -36.91 6.52
C THR A 34 -16.16 -37.34 7.84
N GLU A 35 -17.16 -38.24 7.82
CA GLU A 35 -17.77 -38.76 9.06
C GLU A 35 -16.74 -39.46 9.96
N SER A 36 -15.78 -40.18 9.36
CA SER A 36 -14.68 -40.82 10.10
C SER A 36 -13.76 -39.80 10.76
N TYR A 37 -13.41 -38.73 10.05
CA TYR A 37 -12.53 -37.69 10.57
C TYR A 37 -13.22 -36.88 11.68
N PHE A 38 -14.49 -36.50 11.46
CA PHE A 38 -15.30 -35.78 12.45
C PHE A 38 -15.36 -36.50 13.82
N ARG A 39 -15.42 -37.83 13.84
CA ARG A 39 -15.44 -38.62 15.08
C ARG A 39 -14.11 -38.65 15.82
N ALA A 40 -13.01 -38.41 15.10
CA ALA A 40 -11.67 -38.36 15.67
C ALA A 40 -11.28 -36.95 16.16
N LEU A 41 -12.05 -35.91 15.80
CA LEU A 41 -11.76 -34.55 16.21
C LEU A 41 -11.96 -34.34 17.72
N PRO A 42 -11.06 -33.58 18.37
CA PRO A 42 -11.28 -33.13 19.73
C PRO A 42 -12.60 -32.35 19.89
N PRO A 43 -13.25 -32.41 21.06
CA PRO A 43 -14.34 -31.50 21.39
C PRO A 43 -13.90 -30.04 21.19
N GLN A 44 -14.84 -29.17 20.79
CA GLN A 44 -14.61 -27.73 20.58
C GLN A 44 -13.66 -27.37 19.42
N THR A 45 -13.41 -28.29 18.49
CA THR A 45 -12.73 -27.96 17.22
C THR A 45 -13.52 -26.91 16.44
N GLU A 46 -12.84 -25.86 15.97
CA GLU A 46 -13.43 -24.80 15.14
C GLU A 46 -13.64 -25.26 13.70
N LEU A 47 -14.86 -25.07 13.20
CA LEU A 47 -15.28 -25.52 11.87
C LEU A 47 -15.88 -24.38 11.08
N VAL A 48 -15.63 -24.39 9.77
CA VAL A 48 -16.24 -23.45 8.82
C VAL A 48 -17.30 -24.19 8.01
N LEU A 49 -18.51 -23.63 8.01
CA LEU A 49 -19.58 -24.06 7.12
C LEU A 49 -19.45 -23.32 5.80
N LEU A 50 -19.30 -24.08 4.72
CA LEU A 50 -19.19 -23.57 3.36
C LEU A 50 -20.46 -23.91 2.58
N GLY A 51 -21.02 -22.89 1.94
CA GLY A 51 -22.08 -23.03 0.95
C GLY A 51 -21.57 -23.56 -0.40
N PRO A 52 -22.49 -23.80 -1.36
CA PRO A 52 -22.13 -24.29 -2.68
C PRO A 52 -21.15 -23.36 -3.40
N GLY A 53 -19.99 -23.89 -3.78
CA GLY A 53 -18.95 -23.15 -4.51
C GLY A 53 -18.00 -22.32 -3.63
N GLU A 54 -18.25 -22.22 -2.33
CA GLU A 54 -17.36 -21.48 -1.41
C GLU A 54 -16.13 -22.31 -1.02
N SER A 55 -14.98 -21.67 -0.84
CA SER A 55 -13.73 -22.31 -0.41
C SER A 55 -13.17 -21.67 0.84
N TRP A 56 -12.52 -22.46 1.69
CA TRP A 56 -11.76 -21.98 2.85
C TRP A 56 -10.29 -22.41 2.72
N ARG A 57 -9.35 -21.49 2.96
CA ARG A 57 -7.90 -21.73 2.87
C ARG A 57 -7.18 -21.39 4.18
N GLY A 58 -7.84 -21.60 5.31
CA GLY A 58 -7.29 -21.25 6.63
C GLY A 58 -7.05 -19.74 6.75
N CYS A 59 -5.93 -19.38 7.38
CA CYS A 59 -5.57 -17.98 7.66
C CYS A 59 -5.53 -17.07 6.42
N ALA A 60 -5.28 -17.62 5.22
CA ALA A 60 -5.30 -16.85 3.98
C ALA A 60 -6.69 -16.24 3.71
N SER A 61 -7.76 -16.98 4.03
CA SER A 61 -9.14 -16.49 3.88
C SER A 61 -9.47 -15.36 4.87
N ASP A 62 -8.90 -15.37 6.07
CA ASP A 62 -9.04 -14.26 7.02
C ASP A 62 -8.28 -13.02 6.56
N ILE A 63 -7.07 -13.19 6.02
CA ILE A 63 -6.30 -12.08 5.45
C ILE A 63 -7.07 -11.47 4.27
N GLU A 64 -7.61 -12.28 3.36
CA GLU A 64 -8.42 -11.80 2.23
C GLU A 64 -9.66 -11.02 2.72
N ARG A 65 -10.35 -11.54 3.73
CA ARG A 65 -11.51 -10.86 4.33
C ARG A 65 -11.10 -9.53 4.97
N LEU A 66 -9.97 -9.49 5.66
CA LEU A 66 -9.42 -8.28 6.25
C LEU A 66 -9.06 -7.24 5.18
N LEU A 67 -8.38 -7.66 4.11
CA LEU A 67 -8.03 -6.79 2.98
C LEU A 67 -9.28 -6.24 2.28
N ALA A 68 -10.32 -7.06 2.09
CA ALA A 68 -11.59 -6.61 1.53
C ALA A 68 -12.31 -5.58 2.43
N ALA A 69 -12.19 -5.72 3.76
CA ALA A 69 -12.71 -4.75 4.71
C ALA A 69 -11.98 -3.40 4.62
N PHE A 70 -10.70 -3.38 4.22
CA PHE A 70 -9.97 -2.11 4.02
C PHE A 70 -10.58 -1.29 2.88
N CYS A 71 -11.08 -1.92 1.82
CA CYS A 71 -11.70 -1.22 0.69
C CYS A 71 -13.12 -0.74 0.99
N SER A 72 -13.88 -1.48 1.80
CA SER A 72 -15.31 -1.24 2.01
C SER A 72 -15.66 -0.56 3.34
N GLN A 73 -14.80 -0.69 4.36
CA GLN A 73 -15.04 -0.25 5.73
C GLN A 73 -13.81 0.41 6.38
N GLN A 74 -12.99 1.09 5.57
CA GLN A 74 -11.74 1.73 5.99
C GLN A 74 -11.82 2.48 7.33
N GLY A 75 -12.84 3.35 7.51
CA GLY A 75 -13.00 4.14 8.74
C GLY A 75 -13.23 3.28 9.99
N ALA A 76 -14.06 2.25 9.88
CA ALA A 76 -14.36 1.34 11.00
C ALA A 76 -13.13 0.49 11.35
N VAL A 77 -12.35 0.06 10.35
CA VAL A 77 -11.10 -0.67 10.57
C VAL A 77 -10.07 0.22 11.28
N VAL A 78 -9.91 1.47 10.83
CA VAL A 78 -8.99 2.43 11.47
C VAL A 78 -9.40 2.69 12.92
N GLU A 79 -10.69 2.86 13.20
CA GLU A 79 -11.16 3.07 14.56
C GLU A 79 -10.91 1.85 15.44
N ALA A 80 -11.19 0.64 14.94
CA ALA A 80 -10.90 -0.60 15.64
C ALA A 80 -9.40 -0.75 15.94
N ALA A 81 -8.54 -0.47 14.96
CA ALA A 81 -7.09 -0.52 15.13
C ALA A 81 -6.59 0.50 16.18
N ARG A 82 -7.15 1.72 16.20
CA ARG A 82 -6.84 2.73 17.23
C ARG A 82 -7.22 2.25 18.63
N ARG A 83 -8.40 1.64 18.78
CA ARG A 83 -8.86 1.09 20.07
C ARG A 83 -7.95 -0.04 20.56
N LEU A 84 -7.57 -0.95 19.65
CA LEU A 84 -6.63 -2.03 19.97
C LEU A 84 -5.25 -1.50 20.38
N LEU A 85 -4.79 -0.40 19.75
CA LEU A 85 -3.48 0.18 20.03
C LEU A 85 -3.38 0.79 21.43
N THR A 86 -4.46 1.33 21.99
CA THR A 86 -4.47 2.06 23.28
C THR A 86 -3.86 1.25 24.43
N ASP A 87 -4.18 -0.05 24.52
CA ASP A 87 -3.75 -0.92 25.62
C ASP A 87 -2.72 -1.99 25.19
N GLU A 88 -2.32 -1.98 23.92
CA GLU A 88 -1.37 -2.96 23.37
C GLU A 88 0.04 -2.71 23.92
N ARG A 89 0.70 -3.77 24.40
CA ARG A 89 2.05 -3.69 25.00
C ARG A 89 3.12 -4.41 24.18
N ALA A 90 2.74 -5.31 23.29
CA ALA A 90 3.70 -6.03 22.47
C ALA A 90 4.22 -5.11 21.35
N PRO A 91 5.55 -4.83 21.27
CA PRO A 91 6.09 -3.85 20.32
C PRO A 91 5.77 -4.16 18.86
N HIS A 92 5.80 -5.44 18.48
CA HIS A 92 5.47 -5.87 17.11
C HIS A 92 4.01 -5.59 16.76
N ARG A 93 3.08 -5.77 17.72
CA ARG A 93 1.66 -5.53 17.52
C ARG A 93 1.36 -4.03 17.48
N GLN A 94 2.01 -3.25 18.34
CA GLN A 94 1.94 -1.78 18.28
C GLN A 94 2.39 -1.26 16.91
N LYS A 95 3.54 -1.74 16.41
CA LYS A 95 4.05 -1.35 15.09
C LYS A 95 3.07 -1.70 13.98
N LEU A 96 2.56 -2.94 13.96
CA LEU A 96 1.62 -3.38 12.93
C LEU A 96 0.33 -2.54 12.93
N LEU A 97 -0.22 -2.25 14.11
CA LEU A 97 -1.41 -1.39 14.25
C LEU A 97 -1.13 0.05 13.84
N ALA A 98 0.03 0.61 14.22
CA ALA A 98 0.43 1.95 13.82
C ALA A 98 0.62 2.07 12.29
N ASP A 99 1.32 1.11 11.68
CA ASP A 99 1.52 1.04 10.24
C ASP A 99 0.17 0.89 9.52
N LEU A 100 -0.74 0.05 10.04
CA LEU A 100 -2.09 -0.12 9.49
C LEU A 100 -2.88 1.18 9.53
N ILE A 101 -2.93 1.85 10.70
CA ILE A 101 -3.62 3.13 10.87
C ILE A 101 -3.04 4.18 9.93
N HIS A 102 -1.72 4.25 9.80
CA HIS A 102 -1.06 5.20 8.93
C HIS A 102 -1.47 4.98 7.46
N ASN A 103 -1.28 3.77 6.94
CA ASN A 103 -1.59 3.45 5.54
C ASN A 103 -3.07 3.66 5.20
N LEU A 104 -3.98 3.31 6.11
CA LEU A 104 -5.42 3.50 5.91
C LEU A 104 -5.92 4.91 6.25
N SER A 105 -5.09 5.81 6.77
CA SER A 105 -5.47 7.21 7.00
C SER A 105 -4.97 8.16 5.90
N GLU A 106 -4.30 7.62 4.87
CA GLU A 106 -3.80 8.42 3.75
C GLU A 106 -4.94 8.96 2.88
N ASN A 107 -4.82 10.23 2.47
CA ASN A 107 -5.76 10.88 1.58
C ASN A 107 -5.15 11.05 0.18
N ILE A 108 -4.98 9.93 -0.52
CA ILE A 108 -4.27 9.88 -1.82
C ILE A 108 -4.97 10.75 -2.87
N LEU A 109 -6.30 10.76 -2.88
CA LEU A 109 -7.09 11.48 -3.88
C LEU A 109 -7.03 13.00 -3.71
N ALA A 110 -6.85 13.50 -2.48
CA ALA A 110 -6.66 14.92 -2.27
C ALA A 110 -5.36 15.40 -2.92
N GLU A 111 -5.46 16.53 -3.61
CA GLU A 111 -4.31 17.18 -4.21
C GLU A 111 -4.00 18.50 -3.51
N ASP A 112 -5.01 19.34 -3.36
CA ASP A 112 -4.80 20.72 -2.96
C ASP A 112 -4.65 20.79 -1.44
N LYS A 113 -3.90 21.80 -0.98
CA LYS A 113 -3.54 21.96 0.43
C LYS A 113 -4.77 22.15 1.32
N GLU A 114 -5.82 22.73 0.77
CA GLU A 114 -7.11 22.95 1.38
C GLU A 114 -7.78 21.63 1.78
N ASP A 115 -7.61 20.60 0.94
CA ASP A 115 -8.25 19.29 1.08
C ASP A 115 -7.44 18.30 1.94
N ASP A 116 -6.13 18.53 2.09
CA ASP A 116 -5.24 17.70 2.91
C ASP A 116 -4.11 18.51 3.56
N LYS A 117 -4.46 19.38 4.50
CA LYS A 117 -3.51 20.26 5.20
C LYS A 117 -2.38 19.49 5.87
N LYS A 118 -2.68 18.29 6.39
CA LYS A 118 -1.75 17.45 7.13
C LYS A 118 -0.55 17.05 6.28
N TRP A 119 -0.78 16.71 5.02
CA TRP A 119 0.31 16.36 4.09
C TRP A 119 1.30 17.52 3.86
N PHE A 120 0.85 18.77 3.98
CA PHE A 120 1.68 19.97 3.77
C PHE A 120 2.31 20.51 5.07
N GLU A 121 2.20 19.80 6.19
CA GLU A 121 2.85 20.18 7.44
C GLU A 121 4.38 20.20 7.27
N GLY A 122 5.03 21.28 7.71
CA GLY A 122 6.48 21.48 7.56
C GLY A 122 6.94 21.94 6.17
N LEU A 123 6.06 22.01 5.17
CA LEU A 123 6.40 22.52 3.84
C LEU A 123 6.30 24.06 3.75
N GLU A 124 7.09 24.65 2.86
CA GLU A 124 7.01 26.09 2.57
C GLU A 124 5.61 26.51 2.09
N SER A 125 5.17 27.70 2.50
CA SER A 125 3.81 28.21 2.25
C SER A 125 3.46 28.41 0.76
N ARG A 126 4.48 28.45 -0.11
CA ARG A 126 4.35 28.58 -1.57
C ARG A 126 3.71 27.35 -2.23
N PHE A 127 3.82 26.17 -1.63
CA PHE A 127 3.26 24.95 -2.20
C PHE A 127 1.77 24.85 -1.90
N LYS A 128 0.96 24.80 -2.97
CA LYS A 128 -0.51 24.74 -2.90
C LYS A 128 -1.08 23.37 -3.24
N ASN A 129 -0.34 22.56 -3.99
CA ASN A 129 -0.77 21.23 -4.41
C ASN A 129 0.38 20.22 -4.36
N LYS A 130 0.04 18.94 -4.17
CA LYS A 130 1.02 17.85 -3.98
C LYS A 130 1.95 17.70 -5.19
N SER A 131 1.39 17.75 -6.40
CA SER A 131 2.15 17.60 -7.64
C SER A 131 3.17 18.72 -7.83
N SER A 132 2.84 19.98 -7.50
CA SER A 132 3.79 21.10 -7.59
C SER A 132 4.98 20.92 -6.66
N TYR A 133 4.75 20.40 -5.46
CA TYR A 133 5.82 20.10 -4.52
C TYR A 133 6.68 18.93 -5.02
N LEU A 134 6.06 17.84 -5.48
CA LEU A 134 6.81 16.68 -6.00
C LEU A 134 7.59 17.02 -7.27
N ARG A 135 7.02 17.83 -8.16
CA ARG A 135 7.73 18.40 -9.32
C ARG A 135 8.95 19.18 -8.87
N HIS A 136 8.78 20.14 -7.96
CA HIS A 136 9.88 20.91 -7.39
C HIS A 136 10.93 20.01 -6.71
N SER A 137 10.50 18.96 -6.01
CA SER A 137 11.39 17.98 -5.37
C SER A 137 12.26 17.26 -6.39
N CYS A 138 11.65 16.79 -7.49
CA CYS A 138 12.38 16.16 -8.60
C CYS A 138 13.39 17.13 -9.23
N GLU A 139 12.95 18.33 -9.58
CA GLU A 139 13.82 19.34 -10.17
C GLU A 139 14.99 19.70 -9.24
N SER A 140 14.77 19.71 -7.93
CA SER A 140 15.80 19.99 -6.93
C SER A 140 16.86 18.90 -6.88
N ARG A 141 16.50 17.64 -7.12
CA ARG A 141 17.47 16.54 -7.28
C ARG A 141 18.32 16.74 -8.52
N MET A 142 17.70 17.06 -9.66
CA MET A 142 18.42 17.31 -10.92
C MET A 142 19.36 18.52 -10.81
N ARG A 143 18.93 19.60 -10.16
CA ARG A 143 19.78 20.75 -9.82
C ARG A 143 20.91 20.37 -8.86
N GLY A 144 20.67 19.43 -7.95
CA GLY A 144 21.69 18.84 -7.07
C GLY A 144 22.80 18.16 -7.87
N TYR A 145 22.46 17.23 -8.76
CA TYR A 145 23.43 16.55 -9.62
C TYR A 145 24.22 17.53 -10.48
N MET A 146 23.56 18.56 -11.02
CA MET A 146 24.25 19.58 -11.80
C MET A 146 25.26 20.39 -10.95
N ARG A 147 24.94 20.67 -9.68
CA ARG A 147 25.89 21.30 -8.75
C ARG A 147 27.09 20.41 -8.46
N GLU A 148 26.89 19.09 -8.33
CA GLU A 148 27.99 18.13 -8.15
C GLU A 148 28.93 18.11 -9.36
N VAL A 149 28.37 18.01 -10.57
CA VAL A 149 29.13 18.08 -11.84
C VAL A 149 29.90 19.39 -11.95
N THR A 150 29.27 20.51 -11.57
CA THR A 150 29.89 21.83 -11.57
C THR A 150 31.03 21.92 -10.55
N GLY A 151 30.82 21.41 -9.33
CA GLY A 151 31.82 21.41 -8.27
C GLY A 151 33.06 20.57 -8.60
N PHE A 152 32.94 19.60 -9.51
CA PHE A 152 34.06 18.76 -9.93
C PHE A 152 35.13 19.51 -10.75
N ILE A 153 34.87 20.73 -11.20
CA ILE A 153 35.80 21.51 -12.03
C ILE A 153 37.21 21.68 -11.45
N SER A 154 37.34 21.70 -10.11
CA SER A 154 38.63 21.79 -9.43
C SER A 154 39.54 20.59 -9.72
N ASN A 155 38.95 19.40 -9.93
CA ASN A 155 39.63 18.15 -10.24
C ASN A 155 39.97 17.98 -11.73
N VAL A 156 39.51 18.89 -12.59
CA VAL A 156 39.80 18.88 -14.03
C VAL A 156 41.15 19.55 -14.30
N HIS A 157 41.95 18.93 -15.18
CA HIS A 157 43.25 19.47 -15.60
C HIS A 157 43.11 20.93 -16.08
N PRO A 158 44.00 21.86 -15.67
CA PRO A 158 43.83 23.29 -15.93
C PRO A 158 43.57 23.64 -17.41
N SER A 159 44.25 22.98 -18.34
CA SER A 159 44.08 23.23 -19.79
C SER A 159 42.72 22.81 -20.35
N ALA A 160 41.95 21.97 -19.63
CA ALA A 160 40.65 21.47 -20.07
C ALA A 160 39.46 22.16 -19.36
N ARG A 161 39.72 23.05 -18.38
CA ARG A 161 38.67 23.65 -17.54
C ARG A 161 37.68 24.50 -18.33
N ASP A 162 38.14 25.25 -19.32
CA ASP A 162 37.25 26.12 -20.11
C ASP A 162 36.33 25.30 -21.03
N ALA A 163 36.88 24.24 -21.65
CA ALA A 163 36.07 23.29 -22.42
C ALA A 163 35.04 22.56 -21.51
N TYR A 164 35.45 22.19 -20.29
CA TYR A 164 34.55 21.58 -19.32
C TYR A 164 33.41 22.51 -18.90
N ARG A 165 33.69 23.80 -18.65
CA ARG A 165 32.65 24.82 -18.36
C ARG A 165 31.67 24.96 -19.51
N ALA A 166 32.16 25.05 -20.75
CA ALA A 166 31.29 25.16 -21.91
C ALA A 166 30.32 23.97 -22.02
N ILE A 167 30.77 22.75 -21.72
CA ILE A 167 29.90 21.56 -21.69
C ILE A 167 28.88 21.64 -20.55
N ILE A 168 29.30 22.07 -19.35
CA ILE A 168 28.40 22.29 -18.22
C ILE A 168 27.29 23.27 -18.59
N ASP A 169 27.63 24.39 -19.23
CA ASP A 169 26.63 25.40 -19.62
C ASP A 169 25.61 24.82 -20.61
N LEU A 170 26.07 24.05 -21.61
CA LEU A 170 25.18 23.35 -22.53
C LEU A 170 24.27 22.34 -21.83
N MET A 171 24.79 21.57 -20.87
CA MET A 171 24.00 20.63 -20.07
C MET A 171 22.97 21.38 -19.21
N ALA A 172 23.35 22.49 -18.59
CA ALA A 172 22.46 23.30 -17.77
C ALA A 172 21.33 23.89 -18.61
N ASP A 173 21.62 24.39 -19.81
CA ASP A 173 20.61 24.94 -20.71
C ASP A 173 19.66 23.87 -21.23
N LYS A 174 20.17 22.66 -21.54
CA LYS A 174 19.32 21.52 -21.87
C LYS A 174 18.40 21.16 -20.70
N LEU A 175 18.92 21.09 -19.48
CA LEU A 175 18.11 20.83 -18.29
C LEU A 175 17.06 21.92 -18.04
N LYS A 176 17.41 23.20 -18.19
CA LYS A 176 16.45 24.31 -18.10
C LYS A 176 15.33 24.16 -19.12
N SER A 177 15.67 23.83 -20.38
CA SER A 177 14.69 23.63 -21.45
C SER A 177 13.72 22.48 -21.13
N GLY A 178 14.23 21.40 -20.53
CA GLY A 178 13.44 20.27 -20.04
C GLY A 178 12.83 20.48 -18.65
N LYS A 179 12.82 21.71 -18.12
CA LYS A 179 12.32 22.04 -16.76
C LYS A 179 12.88 21.11 -15.68
N TYR A 180 14.16 20.79 -15.78
CA TYR A 180 14.90 19.91 -14.87
C TYR A 180 14.19 18.56 -14.64
N ASN A 181 13.50 18.05 -15.65
CA ASN A 181 12.76 16.79 -15.62
C ASN A 181 11.75 16.68 -14.45
N GLY A 182 11.22 17.82 -13.98
CA GLY A 182 10.29 17.84 -12.86
C GLY A 182 9.05 16.96 -13.05
N CYS A 183 8.65 16.76 -14.31
CA CYS A 183 7.54 15.90 -14.71
C CYS A 183 7.65 14.46 -14.22
N TYR A 184 8.87 13.97 -13.95
CA TYR A 184 9.09 12.58 -13.52
C TYR A 184 8.31 12.23 -12.25
N PHE A 185 8.09 13.18 -11.33
CA PHE A 185 7.37 12.94 -10.08
C PHE A 185 5.96 13.53 -10.04
N ASP A 186 5.47 14.02 -11.18
CA ASP A 186 4.20 14.71 -11.26
C ASP A 186 3.11 13.80 -11.82
N ARG A 187 2.20 13.34 -10.95
CA ARG A 187 1.08 12.48 -11.37
C ARG A 187 0.09 13.18 -12.31
N ARG A 188 0.05 14.52 -12.32
CA ARG A 188 -0.77 15.36 -13.21
C ARG A 188 -0.09 15.66 -14.55
N GLU A 189 1.13 15.18 -14.79
CA GLU A 189 1.75 15.26 -16.11
C GLU A 189 0.89 14.50 -17.13
N LYS A 190 0.62 15.13 -18.28
CA LYS A 190 -0.28 14.60 -19.31
C LYS A 190 0.39 13.51 -20.14
N GLU A 191 1.68 13.66 -20.37
CA GLU A 191 2.46 12.66 -21.08
C GLU A 191 2.83 11.54 -20.11
N GLU A 192 2.12 10.42 -20.20
CA GLU A 192 2.33 9.29 -19.29
C GLU A 192 3.76 8.74 -19.34
N ALA A 193 4.37 8.72 -20.53
CA ALA A 193 5.76 8.29 -20.70
C ALA A 193 6.78 9.22 -20.01
N ALA A 194 6.37 10.45 -19.65
CA ALA A 194 7.23 11.39 -18.96
C ALA A 194 7.19 11.23 -17.43
N ARG A 195 6.14 10.67 -16.83
CA ARG A 195 6.06 10.47 -15.37
C ARG A 195 6.56 9.07 -14.98
N LEU A 196 7.13 8.94 -13.78
CA LEU A 196 7.62 7.68 -13.22
C LEU A 196 6.62 7.02 -12.24
N CYS A 197 5.42 7.58 -12.12
CA CYS A 197 4.35 7.09 -11.28
C CYS A 197 3.06 6.86 -12.06
N THR A 198 2.11 6.15 -11.45
CA THR A 198 0.74 6.03 -11.97
C THR A 198 -0.03 7.35 -11.84
N ALA A 199 -1.26 7.41 -12.38
CA ALA A 199 -2.13 8.58 -12.25
C ALA A 199 -2.50 8.91 -10.79
N GLU A 200 -2.49 7.91 -9.92
CA GLU A 200 -2.73 8.05 -8.49
C GLU A 200 -1.47 8.50 -7.73
N GLY A 201 -0.29 8.42 -8.36
CA GLY A 201 1.00 8.80 -7.78
C GLY A 201 1.79 7.64 -7.18
N TRP A 202 1.49 6.39 -7.56
CA TRP A 202 2.27 5.23 -7.10
C TRP A 202 3.57 5.08 -7.88
N PHE A 203 4.70 5.07 -7.16
CA PHE A 203 6.01 4.75 -7.72
C PHE A 203 6.34 3.28 -7.43
N SER A 204 6.85 2.57 -8.45
CA SER A 204 7.38 1.22 -8.26
C SER A 204 8.89 1.29 -8.10
N CYS A 205 9.42 0.58 -7.11
CA CYS A 205 10.86 0.44 -6.96
C CYS A 205 11.41 -0.28 -8.19
N GLN A 206 12.42 0.29 -8.85
CA GLN A 206 13.02 -0.32 -10.03
C GLN A 206 14.06 -1.39 -9.71
N VAL A 207 14.39 -1.58 -8.42
CA VAL A 207 15.47 -2.43 -7.87
C VAL A 207 16.84 -2.25 -8.56
N PRO A 208 17.96 -2.54 -7.90
CA PRO A 208 19.20 -2.88 -8.58
C PRO A 208 19.15 -4.28 -9.18
#